data_AF-A0A7K0LPE1-F1
#
_entry.id   AF-A0A7K0LPE1-F1
#
_cell.length_a   1.000
_cell.length_b   1.000
_cell.length_c   1.000
_cell.angle_alpha   90.00
_cell.angle_beta   90.00
_cell.angle_gamma   90.00
#
_symmetry.space_group_name_H-M   'P 1'
#
loop_
_entity.id
_entity.type
_entity.pdbx_description
1 polymer ?
#
loop_
_entity_poly.entity_id
_entity_poly.type
_entity_poly.pdbx_seq_one_letter_code
_entity_poly.pdbx_strand_id
1 'polypeptide(L)' 'WIGVGSVDLFHDEDVAYAERLNAGGVRCELLVVPGMFHAGQRFATEAPAAKEFERASLEALARGLGVAVV' A
#
# COMPACT_ATOMS: atom_id res chain seq x y z
N TRP A 1 -1.17 4.67 -6.01
CA TRP A 1 -0.65 3.57 -5.17
C TRP A 1 -1.64 3.36 -4.06
N ILE A 2 -2.03 2.13 -3.80
CA ILE A 2 -2.87 1.71 -2.69
C ILE A 2 -2.16 0.51 -2.07
N GLY A 3 -1.92 0.56 -0.76
CA GLY A 3 -1.37 -0.55 0.01
C GLY A 3 -2.37 -0.97 1.06
N VAL A 4 -2.61 -2.27 1.19
CA VAL A 4 -3.51 -2.84 2.20
C VAL A 4 -2.95 -4.15 2.77
N GLY A 5 -3.33 -4.48 3.99
CA GLY A 5 -3.01 -5.77 4.59
C GLY A 5 -4.02 -6.86 4.21
N SER A 6 -3.59 -8.11 4.10
CA SER A 6 -4.51 -9.22 3.76
C SER A 6 -5.50 -9.58 4.89
N VAL A 7 -5.32 -9.03 6.09
CA VAL A 7 -6.19 -9.22 7.27
C VAL A 7 -6.80 -7.88 7.70
N ASP A 8 -6.73 -6.85 6.84
CA ASP A 8 -7.43 -5.59 7.04
C ASP A 8 -8.91 -5.76 6.70
N LEU A 9 -9.79 -5.13 7.49
CA LEU A 9 -11.23 -5.07 7.22
C LEU A 9 -11.53 -4.44 5.85
N PHE A 10 -10.68 -3.52 5.40
CA PHE A 10 -10.86 -2.78 4.15
C PHE A 10 -10.22 -3.46 2.93
N HIS A 11 -9.62 -4.65 3.09
CA HIS A 11 -8.89 -5.34 2.01
C HIS A 11 -9.65 -5.37 0.67
N ASP A 12 -10.87 -5.93 0.67
CA ASP A 12 -11.63 -6.10 -0.56
C ASP A 12 -12.07 -4.76 -1.16
N GLU A 13 -12.35 -3.76 -0.32
CA GLU A 13 -12.70 -2.41 -0.77
C GLU A 13 -11.52 -1.74 -1.48
N ASP A 14 -10.32 -1.81 -0.88
CA ASP A 14 -9.10 -1.23 -1.40
C ASP A 14 -8.67 -1.89 -2.72
N VAL A 15 -8.74 -3.22 -2.80
CA VAL A 15 -8.47 -3.97 -4.03
C VAL A 15 -9.44 -3.56 -5.14
N ALA A 16 -10.75 -3.58 -4.85
CA ALA A 16 -11.76 -3.20 -5.83
C ALA A 16 -11.62 -1.73 -6.27
N TYR A 17 -11.18 -0.85 -5.38
CA TYR A 17 -10.96 0.55 -5.73
C TYR A 17 -9.73 0.73 -6.63
N ALA A 18 -8.61 0.04 -6.35
CA ALA A 18 -7.43 0.04 -7.20
C ALA A 18 -7.74 -0.48 -8.61
N GLU A 19 -8.54 -1.54 -8.72
CA GLU A 19 -9.02 -2.08 -9.99
C GLU A 19 -9.87 -1.07 -10.76
N ARG A 20 -10.82 -0.40 -10.09
CA ARG A 20 -11.66 0.64 -10.71
C ARG A 20 -10.85 1.84 -11.20
N LEU A 21 -9.83 2.26 -10.45
CA LEU A 21 -8.92 3.33 -10.89
C LEU A 21 -8.20 2.95 -12.19
N ASN A 22 -7.63 1.75 -12.23
CA ASN A 22 -6.96 1.25 -13.42
C ASN A 22 -7.91 1.09 -14.62
N ALA A 23 -9.12 0.57 -14.40
CA ALA A 23 -10.15 0.47 -15.44
C ALA A 23 -10.58 1.86 -15.96
N GLY A 24 -10.56 2.88 -15.10
CA GLY A 24 -10.81 4.28 -15.44
C GLY A 24 -9.63 5.02 -16.09
N GLY A 25 -8.51 4.33 -16.37
CA GLY A 25 -7.32 4.94 -16.97
C GLY A 25 -6.41 5.70 -15.99
N VAL A 26 -6.72 5.69 -14.70
CA VAL A 26 -5.88 6.26 -13.64
C VAL A 26 -4.91 5.18 -13.16
N ARG A 27 -3.62 5.32 -13.50
CA ARG A 27 -2.60 4.34 -13.10
C ARG A 27 -2.54 4.22 -11.57
N CYS A 28 -2.88 3.04 -11.06
CA CYS A 28 -2.79 2.71 -9.65
C CYS A 28 -2.03 1.39 -9.44
N GLU A 29 -0.92 1.47 -8.72
CA GLU A 29 -0.20 0.31 -8.19
C GLU A 29 -0.89 -0.18 -6.91
N LEU A 30 -1.13 -1.49 -6.80
CA LEU A 30 -1.71 -2.13 -5.63
C LEU A 30 -0.66 -3.01 -4.94
N LEU A 31 -0.51 -2.88 -3.62
CA LEU A 31 0.29 -3.77 -2.78
C LEU A 31 -0.60 -4.41 -1.71
N VAL A 32 -0.68 -5.74 -1.70
CA VAL A 32 -1.33 -6.51 -0.62
C VAL A 32 -0.25 -7.17 0.23
N VAL A 33 -0.17 -6.82 1.52
CA VAL A 33 0.84 -7.35 2.45
C VAL A 33 0.26 -8.51 3.26
N PRO A 34 0.76 -9.74 3.12
CA PRO A 34 0.24 -10.91 3.82
C PRO A 34 0.31 -10.77 5.35
N GLY A 35 -0.79 -11.11 6.03
CA GLY A 35 -0.86 -11.15 7.49
C GLY A 35 -0.93 -9.77 8.17
N MET A 36 -0.81 -8.67 7.42
CA MET A 36 -0.92 -7.34 8.00
C MET A 36 -2.40 -7.00 8.26
N PHE A 37 -2.66 -6.45 9.45
CA PHE A 37 -3.97 -5.93 9.86
C PHE A 37 -4.00 -4.40 9.71
N HIS A 38 -5.16 -3.81 9.99
CA HIS A 38 -5.37 -2.38 9.90
C HIS A 38 -4.36 -1.57 10.72
N ALA A 39 -3.68 -0.63 10.06
CA ALA A 39 -2.62 0.19 10.66
C ALA A 39 -1.43 -0.62 11.25
N GLY A 40 -1.20 -1.86 10.81
CA GLY A 40 -0.11 -2.71 11.29
C GLY A 40 1.27 -2.03 11.19
N GLN A 41 1.51 -1.21 10.17
CA GLN A 41 2.72 -0.42 10.00
C GLN A 41 2.98 0.59 11.13
N ARG A 42 1.93 1.04 11.85
CA ARG A 42 2.07 1.96 12.99
C ARG A 42 2.21 1.26 14.33
N PHE A 43 1.64 0.06 14.47
CA PHE A 43 1.61 -0.66 15.74
C PHE A 43 2.65 -1.78 15.85
N ALA A 44 3.10 -2.33 14.72
CA ALA A 44 4.09 -3.38 14.64
C ALA A 44 5.31 -2.93 13.82
N THR A 45 5.88 -1.76 14.15
CA THR A 45 6.95 -1.09 13.37
C THR A 45 8.17 -1.96 13.09
N GLU A 46 8.47 -2.93 13.97
CA GLU A 46 9.60 -3.84 13.79
C GLU A 46 9.32 -5.04 12.90
N ALA A 47 8.04 -5.32 12.61
CA ALA A 47 7.67 -6.43 11.75
C ALA A 47 8.16 -6.20 10.31
N PRO A 48 8.69 -7.24 9.64
CA PRO A 48 9.11 -7.13 8.23
C PRO A 48 7.99 -6.58 7.32
N ALA A 49 6.75 -7.02 7.55
CA ALA A 49 5.57 -6.55 6.81
C ALA A 49 5.32 -5.04 6.98
N ALA A 50 5.50 -4.49 8.19
CA ALA A 50 5.36 -3.07 8.46
C ALA A 50 6.43 -2.25 7.72
N LYS A 51 7.69 -2.70 7.78
CA LYS A 51 8.83 -2.05 7.10
C LYS A 51 8.69 -2.11 5.58
N GLU A 52 8.22 -3.23 5.05
CA GLU A 52 7.92 -3.37 3.62
C GLU A 52 6.83 -2.39 3.17
N PHE A 53 5.72 -2.33 3.91
CA PHE A 53 4.61 -1.42 3.61
C PHE A 53 5.05 0.03 3.59
N GLU A 54 5.78 0.47 4.62
CA GLU A 54 6.26 1.85 4.74
C GLU A 54 7.24 2.19 3.61
N ARG A 55 8.24 1.33 3.35
CA ARG A 55 9.19 1.50 2.25
C ARG A 55 8.46 1.63 0.91
N ALA A 56 7.55 0.71 0.60
CA ALA A 56 6.82 0.72 -0.66
C ALA A 56 5.97 2.00 -0.83
N SER A 57 5.34 2.47 0.25
CA SER A 57 4.56 3.72 0.24
C SER A 57 5.43 4.94 -0.08
N LEU A 58 6.62 5.04 0.52
CA LEU A 58 7.56 6.14 0.31
C LEU A 58 8.16 6.10 -1.09
N GLU A 59 8.52 4.92 -1.59
CA GLU A 59 9.00 4.74 -2.97
C GLU A 59 7.94 5.13 -4.00
N ALA A 60 6.68 4.74 -3.78
CA ALA A 60 5.59 5.13 -4.67
C ALA A 60 5.33 6.64 -4.65
N LEU A 61 5.39 7.26 -3.47
CA LEU A 61 5.26 8.71 -3.32
C LEU A 61 6.38 9.44 -4.04
N ALA A 62 7.63 9.01 -3.84
CA ALA A 62 8.79 9.61 -4.49
C ALA A 62 8.71 9.50 -6.02
N ARG A 63 8.30 8.34 -6.56
CA ARG A 63 8.02 8.17 -7.99
C ARG A 63 6.93 9.14 -8.48
N GLY A 64 5.85 9.32 -7.72
CA GLY A 64 4.76 10.22 -8.07
C GLY A 64 5.16 11.70 -8.07
N LEU A 65 6.07 12.09 -7.19
CA LEU A 65 6.58 13.46 -7.06
C LEU A 65 7.82 13.74 -7.93
N GLY A 66 8.43 12.73 -8.54
CA GLY A 66 9.66 12.88 -9.31
C GLY A 66 10.89 13.19 -8.44
N VAL A 67 10.92 12.71 -7.20
CA VAL A 67 12.02 12.90 -6.25
C VAL A 67 12.66 11.57 -5.86
N ALA A 68 13.83 11.61 -5.21
CA ALA A 68 14.45 10.44 -4.62
C ALA A 68 13.91 10.18 -3.21
N VAL A 69 13.81 8.90 -2.81
CA VAL A 69 13.63 8.54 -1.39
C VAL A 69 14.98 8.75 -0.70
N VAL A 70 14.98 9.47 0.42
CA VAL A 70 16.15 9.70 1.28
C VAL A 70 16.23 8.63 2.35
#